data_AF-A0A2T6VL23-F1
#
_entry.id   AF-A0A2T6VL23-F1
#
_cell.length_a   1.000
_cell.length_b   1.000
_cell.length_c   1.000
_cell.angle_alpha   90.00
_cell.angle_beta   90.00
_cell.angle_gamma   90.00
#
_symmetry.space_group_name_H-M   'P 1'
#
loop_
_entity.id
_entity.type
_entity.pdbx_description
1 polymer ?
#
loop_
_entity_poly.entity_id
_entity_poly.type
_entity_poly.pdbx_seq_one_letter_code
_entity_poly.pdbx_strand_id
1 'polypeptide(L)' 'MDSKKPYYRVSLSEQALNHEKLMRAIVKNLADTPMVLKGGTALYLGYGLNRFSEDLDFDCHKKINLLGRV' A
#
# COMPACT_ATOMS: atom_id res chain seq x y z
N MET A 1 -24.29 5.43 -15.06
CA MET A 1 -23.41 4.40 -15.62
C MET A 1 -21.98 4.81 -15.32
N ASP A 2 -21.34 4.13 -14.36
CA ASP A 2 -19.88 3.95 -14.33
C ASP A 2 -19.60 2.84 -13.31
N SER A 3 -20.08 1.66 -13.66
CA SER A 3 -19.74 0.40 -13.00
C SER A 3 -18.30 0.07 -13.39
N LYS A 4 -17.33 0.85 -12.90
CA LYS A 4 -15.90 0.55 -13.10
C LYS A 4 -15.61 -0.77 -12.39
N LYS A 5 -15.64 -1.85 -13.16
CA LYS A 5 -15.21 -3.20 -12.76
C LYS A 5 -13.88 -3.05 -12.00
N PRO A 6 -13.69 -3.73 -10.85
CA PRO A 6 -12.46 -3.61 -10.09
C PRO A 6 -11.30 -4.01 -11.00
N TYR A 7 -10.37 -3.07 -11.24
CA TYR A 7 -9.18 -3.28 -12.03
C TYR A 7 -8.47 -4.55 -11.54
N TYR A 8 -8.33 -5.51 -12.46
CA TYR A 8 -7.47 -6.69 -12.43
C TYR A 8 -6.79 -6.97 -11.09
N ARG A 9 -7.50 -7.65 -10.18
CA ARG A 9 -6.83 -8.20 -8.99
C ARG A 9 -5.89 -9.31 -9.49
N VAL A 10 -4.59 -9.07 -9.33
CA VAL A 10 -3.55 -10.09 -9.46
C VAL A 10 -4.00 -11.32 -8.68
N SER A 11 -3.86 -12.51 -9.25
CA SER A 11 -4.08 -13.74 -8.49
C SER A 11 -2.98 -13.87 -7.45
N LEU A 12 -3.33 -13.76 -6.18
CA LEU A 12 -2.40 -13.80 -5.06
C LEU A 12 -2.47 -15.13 -4.32
N SER A 13 -1.33 -15.62 -3.85
CA SER A 13 -1.28 -16.69 -2.86
C SER A 13 -1.85 -16.18 -1.53
N GLU A 14 -2.20 -17.10 -0.62
CA GLU A 14 -2.63 -16.75 0.74
C GLU A 14 -1.57 -15.93 1.49
N GLN A 15 -0.29 -16.28 1.31
CA GLN A 15 0.84 -15.51 1.85
C GLN A 15 0.81 -14.06 1.34
N ALA A 16 0.65 -13.85 0.03
CA ALA A 16 0.63 -12.52 -0.55
C ALA A 16 -0.63 -11.73 -0.15
N LEU A 17 -1.77 -12.40 0.07
CA LEU A 17 -2.97 -11.76 0.63
C LEU A 17 -2.74 -11.26 2.06
N ASN A 18 -2.10 -12.07 2.90
CA ASN A 18 -1.76 -11.67 4.27
C ASN A 18 -0.72 -10.54 4.29
N HIS A 19 0.27 -10.58 3.39
CA HIS A 19 1.26 -9.52 3.21
C HIS A 19 0.60 -8.21 2.76
N GLU A 20 -0.29 -8.26 1.77
CA GLU A 20 -1.07 -7.10 1.34
C GLU A 20 -1.92 -6.52 2.47
N LYS A 21 -2.56 -7.39 3.26
CA LYS A 21 -3.36 -6.97 4.41
C LYS A 21 -2.53 -6.18 5.41
N LEU A 22 -1.32 -6.65 5.71
CA LEU A 22 -0.36 -5.95 6.56
C LEU A 22 0.06 -4.60 5.94
N MET A 23 0.49 -4.60 4.67
CA MET A 23 0.89 -3.38 3.98
C MET A 23 -0.20 -2.30 4.00
N ARG A 24 -1.45 -2.69 3.70
CA ARG A 24 -2.60 -1.77 3.75
C ARG A 24 -2.87 -1.25 5.15
N ALA A 25 -2.69 -2.06 6.19
CA ALA A 25 -2.87 -1.62 7.57
C ALA A 25 -1.81 -0.58 7.96
N ILE A 26 -0.54 -0.82 7.61
CA ILE A 26 0.57 0.11 7.84
C ILE A 26 0.31 1.44 7.14
N VAL A 27 0.04 1.42 5.82
CA VAL A 27 -0.20 2.65 5.04
C VAL A 27 -1.39 3.44 5.60
N LYS A 28 -2.46 2.77 6.05
CA LYS A 28 -3.61 3.43 6.68
C LYS A 28 -3.27 4.07 8.03
N ASN A 29 -2.46 3.42 8.86
CA ASN A 29 -2.03 3.96 10.16
C ASN A 29 -1.11 5.19 9.99
N LEU A 30 -0.41 5.28 8.86
CA LEU A 30 0.47 6.41 8.56
C LEU A 30 -0.23 7.61 7.89
N ALA A 31 -1.54 7.54 7.63
CA ALA A 31 -2.26 8.56 6.86
C ALA A 31 -2.32 9.94 7.53
N ASP A 32 -2.20 10.01 8.86
CA ASP A 32 -2.13 11.26 9.65
C ASP A 32 -0.69 11.78 9.81
N THR A 33 0.29 11.09 9.22
CA THR A 33 1.71 11.49 9.24
C THR A 33 2.10 12.17 7.93
N PRO A 34 3.28 12.82 7.86
CA PRO A 34 3.80 13.37 6.61
C PRO A 34 4.41 12.34 5.65
N MET A 35 4.26 11.03 5.93
CA MET A 35 4.78 9.99 5.05
C MET A 35 3.93 9.89 3.78
N VAL A 36 4.60 9.89 2.64
CA VAL A 36 3.96 9.74 1.33
C VAL A 36 4.46 8.45 0.69
N LEU A 37 3.54 7.50 0.47
CA LEU A 37 3.84 6.24 -0.20
C LEU A 37 4.25 6.51 -1.65
N LYS A 38 5.35 5.90 -2.09
CA LYS A 38 5.88 6.00 -3.46
C LYS A 38 6.22 4.63 -4.04
N GLY A 39 6.87 4.63 -5.20
CA GLY A 39 7.42 3.42 -5.81
C GLY A 39 6.36 2.44 -6.33
N GLY A 40 6.75 1.17 -6.46
CA GLY A 40 5.91 0.11 -7.03
C GLY A 40 4.63 -0.13 -6.24
N THR A 41 4.70 -0.01 -4.91
CA THR A 41 3.54 -0.30 -4.05
C THR A 41 2.54 0.85 -4.01
N ALA A 42 2.97 2.10 -4.25
CA ALA A 42 2.03 3.18 -4.55
C ALA A 42 1.24 2.89 -5.84
N LEU A 43 1.93 2.46 -6.91
CA LEU A 43 1.28 2.07 -8.16
C LEU A 43 0.31 0.88 -7.95
N TYR A 44 0.69 -0.09 -7.12
CA TYR A 44 -0.13 -1.24 -6.77
C TYR A 44 -1.38 -0.89 -5.96
N LEU A 45 -1.22 -0.21 -4.83
CA LEU A 45 -2.32 0.08 -3.91
C LEU A 45 -3.22 1.23 -4.36
N GLY A 46 -2.67 2.19 -5.11
CA GLY A 46 -3.36 3.43 -5.48
C GLY A 46 -3.74 3.57 -6.96
N TYR A 47 -3.03 2.90 -7.88
CA TYR A 47 -3.16 3.16 -9.33
C TYR A 47 -3.40 1.90 -10.19
N GLY A 48 -3.59 0.73 -9.57
CA GLY A 48 -3.98 -0.49 -10.28
C GLY A 48 -2.86 -1.20 -11.04
N LEU A 49 -1.63 -1.16 -10.53
CA LEU A 49 -0.54 -1.99 -11.07
C LEU A 49 -0.95 -3.47 -11.07
N ASN A 50 -0.81 -4.12 -12.23
CA ASN A 50 -1.27 -5.49 -12.49
C ASN A 50 -0.25 -6.58 -12.09
N ARG A 51 0.62 -6.28 -11.12
CA ARG A 51 1.53 -7.24 -10.49
C ARG A 51 1.65 -6.93 -9.01
N PHE A 52 1.90 -7.95 -8.20
CA PHE A 52 2.16 -7.74 -6.78
C PHE A 52 3.44 -6.91 -6.57
N SER A 53 3.43 -6.07 -5.54
CA SER A 53 4.56 -5.25 -5.11
C SER A 53 4.59 -5.31 -3.59
N GLU A 54 5.72 -5.74 -3.03
CA GLU A 54 5.80 -6.22 -1.63
C GLU A 54 6.44 -5.23 -0.65
N ASP A 55 7.28 -4.32 -1.15
CA ASP A 55 8.01 -3.35 -0.33
C ASP A 55 7.24 -2.04 -0.15
N LEU A 56 7.39 -1.40 1.01
CA LEU A 56 6.81 -0.08 1.28
C LEU A 56 7.88 1.01 1.26
N ASP A 57 7.90 1.79 0.19
CA ASP A 57 8.77 2.96 0.06
C ASP A 57 8.03 4.26 0.39
N PHE A 58 8.64 5.11 1.20
CA PHE A 58 8.05 6.40 1.57
C PHE A 58 9.04 7.54 1.41
N ASP A 59 8.51 8.71 1.05
CA ASP A 59 9.17 10.00 1.33
C ASP A 59 8.57 10.63 2.59
N CYS A 60 9.41 11.31 3.36
CA CYS A 60 8.97 12.09 4.51
C CYS A 60 9.94 13.25 4.75
N HIS A 61 9.41 14.47 4.89
CA HIS A 61 10.23 15.68 5.05
C HIS A 61 10.85 15.85 6.45
N LYS A 62 10.51 14.96 7.40
CA LYS A 62 11.04 14.95 8.77
C LYS A 62 11.06 13.53 9.33
N LYS A 63 11.90 13.29 10.33
CA LYS A 63 11.84 12.05 11.10
C LYS A 63 10.53 11.98 11.88
N ILE A 64 9.96 10.78 12.00
CA ILE A 64 8.79 10.52 12.83
C ILE A 64 9.05 9.34 13.75
N ASN A 65 8.32 9.28 14.86
CA ASN A 65 8.32 8.13 15.74
C ASN A 65 7.22 7.15 15.29
N LEU A 66 7.62 5.93 14.95
CA LEU A 66 6.74 4.87 14.48
C LEU A 66 6.27 3.92 15.59
N LEU A 67 6.74 4.08 16.83
CA LEU A 67 6.32 3.25 17.96
C LEU A 67 4.79 3.31 18.13
N GLY A 68 4.15 2.13 18.12
CA GLY A 68 2.70 2.00 18.25
C GLY A 68 1.90 2.28 16.96
N ARG A 69 2.57 2.53 15.83
CA ARG A 69 1.94 2.77 14.52
C ARG A 69 2.14 1.64 13.50
N VAL A 70 3.09 0.75 13.76
CA VAL A 70 3.44 -0.42 12.93
C VAL A 70 3.50 -1.66 13.82
#